data_AF-A0A2V6TKU4-F1
#
_entry.id   AF-A0A2V6TKU4-F1
#
_cell.length_a   1.000
_cell.length_b   1.000
_cell.length_c   1.000
_cell.angle_alpha   90.00
_cell.angle_beta   90.00
_cell.angle_gamma   90.00
#
_symmetry.space_group_name_H-M   'P 1'
#
loop_
_entity.id
_entity.type
_entity.pdbx_description
1 polymer ?
#
loop_
_entity_poly.entity_id
_entity_poly.type
_entity_poly.pdbx_seq_one_letter_code
_entity_poly.pdbx_strand_id
1 'polypeptide(L)'
;MDIEWPFYLSALAAGGLWGYVSQRGGFCLVRAVSNMVLMGDATILRAYGLALLVAMIGVQALQAGGLVEIPIRPFHWLSNVTGGLIFGAGMMLGGGCSGSTWYRTGEGAVGAWIILLGFALGATAARLGSLAPVRASLQAPAITIGGAPPTLATMLGVSPWLVILVLAIAGAIWMARAPGEPQHRKWPWPATGVAAGLLIAAGWWASSLGGPPVGLTFAVNTGELLTYPLVGFPNRVNWSMVMLIGVPVGAFIAAWGSGEFSWKLPPSSSLVKIFSGGLLMGASAIVAEGCNVTQGLTNGATLAVGSLVTLLSMLAGGWLTLWTLYLRKE
;
A
#
# COMPACT_ATOMS: atom_id res chain seq x y z
N MET A 1 -19.42 6.70 25.94
CA MET A 1 -18.58 6.46 24.75
C MET A 1 -18.33 7.82 24.14
N ASP A 2 -17.30 8.52 24.62
CA ASP A 2 -16.94 9.81 24.04
C ASP A 2 -16.32 9.53 22.67
N ILE A 3 -17.13 9.72 21.63
CA ILE A 3 -16.67 9.61 20.25
C ILE A 3 -15.69 10.76 20.05
N GLU A 4 -14.40 10.45 19.93
CA GLU A 4 -13.37 11.41 19.56
C GLU A 4 -13.57 11.85 18.10
N TRP A 5 -14.58 12.69 17.87
CA TRP A 5 -14.93 13.22 16.56
C TRP A 5 -13.72 13.81 15.80
N PRO A 6 -12.78 14.54 16.43
CA PRO A 6 -11.59 15.03 15.73
C PRO A 6 -10.72 13.92 15.13
N PHE A 7 -10.59 12.79 15.85
CA PHE A 7 -9.82 11.64 15.41
C PHE A 7 -10.43 10.98 14.17
N TYR A 8 -11.73 10.70 14.20
CA TYR A 8 -12.43 10.08 13.07
C TYR A 8 -12.58 11.02 11.87
N LEU A 9 -12.75 12.33 12.10
CA LEU A 9 -12.76 13.33 11.03
C LEU A 9 -11.40 13.42 10.33
N SER A 10 -10.30 13.38 11.09
CA SER A 10 -8.94 13.34 10.51
C SER A 10 -8.72 12.09 9.64
N ALA A 11 -9.28 10.95 10.05
CA ALA A 11 -9.25 9.71 9.27
C ALA A 11 -10.00 9.84 7.94
N LEU A 12 -11.24 10.33 7.99
CA LEU A 12 -12.05 10.55 6.79
C LEU A 12 -11.39 11.55 5.83
N ALA A 13 -10.82 12.63 6.37
CA ALA A 13 -10.10 13.62 5.58
C ALA A 13 -8.85 13.02 4.91
N ALA A 14 -8.02 12.28 5.67
CA ALA A 14 -6.85 11.62 5.13
C ALA A 14 -7.22 10.60 4.03
N GLY A 15 -8.27 9.83 4.26
CA GLY A 15 -8.80 8.86 3.29
C GLY A 15 -9.33 9.54 2.03
N GLY A 16 -10.14 10.58 2.19
CA GLY A 16 -10.69 11.36 1.09
C GLY A 16 -9.60 12.01 0.24
N LEU A 17 -8.60 12.64 0.87
CA LEU A 17 -7.47 13.24 0.16
C LEU A 17 -6.64 12.17 -0.57
N TRP A 18 -6.36 11.05 0.08
CA TRP A 18 -5.66 9.93 -0.56
C TRP A 18 -6.43 9.37 -1.76
N GLY A 19 -7.75 9.16 -1.61
CA GLY A 19 -8.63 8.71 -2.68
C GLY A 19 -8.66 9.67 -3.85
N TYR A 20 -8.76 10.98 -3.58
CA TYR A 20 -8.73 12.03 -4.60
C TYR A 20 -7.41 12.04 -5.40
N VAL A 21 -6.27 12.08 -4.70
CA VAL A 21 -4.94 12.11 -5.33
C VAL A 21 -4.67 10.83 -6.11
N SER A 22 -5.01 9.67 -5.53
CA SER A 22 -4.79 8.37 -6.17
C SER A 22 -5.63 8.20 -7.43
N GLN A 23 -6.88 8.66 -7.41
CA GLN A 23 -7.77 8.66 -8.58
C GLN A 23 -7.19 9.56 -9.67
N ARG A 24 -6.86 10.83 -9.35
CA ARG A 24 -6.35 11.80 -10.33
C ARG A 24 -5.02 11.40 -10.96
N GLY A 25 -4.11 10.84 -10.17
CA GLY A 25 -2.79 10.39 -10.61
C GLY A 25 -2.75 8.96 -11.13
N GLY A 26 -3.84 8.20 -11.03
CA GLY A 26 -3.86 6.77 -11.38
C GLY A 26 -2.82 5.96 -10.59
N PHE A 27 -2.63 6.29 -9.31
CA PHE A 27 -1.57 5.75 -8.46
C PHE A 27 -1.84 4.29 -8.13
N CYS A 28 -1.23 3.38 -8.90
CA CYS A 28 -1.44 1.94 -8.75
C CYS A 28 -0.15 1.18 -9.07
N LEU A 29 0.34 0.39 -8.11
CA LEU A 29 1.57 -0.39 -8.28
C LEU A 29 1.42 -1.49 -9.34
N VAL A 30 0.23 -2.10 -9.48
CA VAL A 30 -0.03 -3.07 -10.56
C VAL A 30 0.19 -2.41 -11.92
N ARG A 31 -0.36 -1.21 -12.11
CA ARG A 31 -0.17 -0.45 -13.36
C ARG A 31 1.30 -0.06 -13.55
N ALA A 32 2.00 0.35 -12.50
CA ALA A 32 3.42 0.69 -12.56
C ALA A 32 4.29 -0.49 -13.04
N VAL A 33 4.10 -1.68 -12.45
CA VAL A 33 4.88 -2.87 -12.82
C VAL A 33 4.47 -3.39 -14.19
N SER A 34 3.18 -3.50 -14.48
CA SER A 34 2.71 -3.97 -15.80
C SER A 34 3.14 -3.04 -16.93
N ASN A 35 3.04 -1.72 -16.76
CA ASN A 35 3.50 -0.76 -17.76
C ASN A 35 5.00 -0.84 -18.00
N MET A 36 5.80 -0.97 -16.93
CA MET A 36 7.25 -1.09 -17.07
C MET A 36 7.63 -2.39 -17.80
N VAL A 37 7.01 -3.52 -17.45
CA VAL A 37 7.38 -4.83 -17.99
C VAL A 37 6.88 -5.02 -19.43
N LEU A 38 5.65 -4.61 -19.73
CA LEU A 38 5.02 -4.87 -21.03
C LEU A 38 5.23 -3.74 -22.04
N MET A 39 5.35 -2.49 -21.58
CA MET A 39 5.40 -1.31 -22.44
C MET A 39 6.68 -0.48 -22.28
N GLY A 40 7.57 -0.82 -21.33
CA GLY A 40 8.75 -0.02 -21.00
C GLY A 40 8.43 1.32 -20.34
N ASP A 41 7.18 1.58 -19.95
CA ASP A 41 6.74 2.84 -19.36
C ASP A 41 6.88 2.82 -17.83
N ALA A 42 7.89 3.53 -17.33
CA ALA A 42 8.18 3.65 -15.91
C ALA A 42 7.53 4.89 -15.24
N THR A 43 6.62 5.60 -15.91
CA THR A 43 6.07 6.89 -15.41
C THR A 43 5.43 6.78 -14.03
N ILE A 44 4.56 5.78 -13.82
CA ILE A 44 3.89 5.58 -12.52
C ILE A 44 4.88 5.01 -11.49
N LEU A 45 5.88 4.24 -11.92
CA LEU A 45 6.94 3.76 -11.04
C LEU A 45 7.80 4.93 -10.53
N ARG A 46 8.05 5.94 -11.37
CA ARG A 46 8.69 7.20 -10.98
C ARG A 46 7.85 7.98 -9.97
N ALA A 47 6.54 8.08 -10.17
CA ALA A 47 5.64 8.68 -9.18
C ALA A 47 5.70 7.95 -7.83
N TYR A 48 5.73 6.61 -7.85
CA TYR A 48 5.84 5.80 -6.64
C TYR A 48 7.19 6.00 -5.93
N GLY A 49 8.29 6.02 -6.67
CA GLY A 49 9.62 6.30 -6.13
C GLY A 49 9.73 7.71 -5.54
N LEU A 50 9.17 8.71 -6.21
CA LEU A 50 9.11 10.07 -5.68
C LEU A 50 8.26 10.16 -4.41
N ALA A 51 7.12 9.47 -4.38
CA ALA A 51 6.28 9.39 -3.18
C ALA A 51 7.04 8.79 -1.99
N LEU A 52 7.83 7.73 -2.24
CA LEU A 52 8.67 7.12 -1.21
C LEU A 52 9.76 8.09 -0.71
N LEU A 53 10.43 8.82 -1.60
CA LEU A 53 11.46 9.81 -1.24
C LEU A 53 10.88 10.93 -0.38
N VAL A 54 9.76 11.52 -0.81
CA VAL A 54 9.08 12.59 -0.06
C VAL A 54 8.57 12.06 1.28
N ALA A 55 8.02 10.84 1.32
CA ALA A 55 7.60 10.21 2.57
C ALA A 55 8.78 9.96 3.53
N MET A 56 9.93 9.47 3.05
CA MET A 56 11.14 9.29 3.87
C MET A 56 11.58 10.60 4.52
N ILE A 57 11.66 11.69 3.74
CA ILE A 57 12.04 13.00 4.27
C ILE A 57 11.02 13.49 5.31
N GLY A 58 9.72 13.37 5.01
CA GLY A 58 8.66 13.82 5.91
C GLY A 58 8.60 13.03 7.22
N VAL A 59 8.73 11.71 7.16
CA VAL A 59 8.72 10.81 8.32
C VAL A 59 9.93 11.04 9.22
N GLN A 60 11.13 11.16 8.65
CA GLN A 60 12.32 11.48 9.45
C GLN A 60 12.28 12.90 10.03
N ALA A 61 11.69 13.88 9.33
CA ALA A 61 11.48 15.22 9.86
C ALA A 61 10.51 15.21 11.07
N LEU A 62 9.42 14.45 10.98
CA LEU A 62 8.47 14.28 12.09
C LEU A 62 9.13 13.62 13.31
N GLN A 63 9.96 12.60 13.09
CA GLN A 63 10.70 11.93 14.15
C GLN A 63 11.75 12.85 14.78
N ALA A 64 12.51 13.61 13.97
CA ALA A 64 13.50 14.56 14.45
C ALA A 64 12.88 15.74 15.22
N GLY A 65 11.67 16.15 14.85
CA GLY A 65 10.89 17.15 15.57
C GLY A 65 10.24 16.65 16.86
N GLY A 66 10.36 15.36 17.20
CA GLY A 66 9.72 14.76 18.38
C GLY A 66 8.19 14.75 18.32
N LEU A 67 7.59 14.93 17.13
CA LEU A 67 6.14 15.05 16.96
C LEU A 67 5.43 13.69 16.97
N VAL A 68 6.11 12.62 16.57
CA VAL A 68 5.56 11.26 16.45
C VAL A 68 6.63 10.21 16.77
N GLU A 69 6.33 9.29 17.69
CA GLU A 69 7.15 8.09 17.93
C GLU A 69 6.75 6.97 16.97
N ILE A 70 7.51 6.81 15.89
CA ILE A 70 7.14 5.90 14.81
C ILE A 70 7.61 4.47 15.11
N PRO A 71 6.71 3.48 15.27
CA PRO A 71 7.09 2.10 15.55
C PRO A 71 7.69 1.44 14.31
N ILE A 72 8.88 0.87 14.46
CA ILE A 72 9.54 0.10 13.40
C ILE A 72 9.02 -1.35 13.48
N ARG A 73 8.56 -1.88 12.34
CA ARG A 73 8.04 -3.25 12.25
C ARG A 73 9.17 -4.28 12.38
N PRO A 74 8.95 -5.40 13.11
CA PRO A 74 9.92 -6.48 13.21
C PRO A 74 10.22 -7.12 11.85
N PHE A 75 11.42 -7.69 11.71
CA PHE A 75 11.81 -8.35 10.48
C PHE A 75 11.57 -9.86 10.55
N HIS A 76 10.42 -10.28 10.03
CA HIS A 76 10.05 -11.69 9.84
C HIS A 76 10.43 -12.13 8.42
N TRP A 77 11.70 -12.44 8.18
CA TRP A 77 12.22 -12.64 6.82
C TRP A 77 11.41 -13.64 5.99
N LEU A 78 11.04 -14.78 6.58
CA LEU A 78 10.30 -15.84 5.89
C LEU A 78 8.90 -15.37 5.53
N SER A 79 8.21 -14.72 6.46
CA SER A 79 6.89 -14.13 6.26
C SER A 79 6.89 -13.02 5.22
N ASN A 80 7.91 -12.15 5.26
CA ASN A 80 8.04 -11.00 4.38
C ASN A 80 8.31 -11.41 2.93
N VAL A 81 9.20 -12.39 2.73
CA VAL A 81 9.52 -12.91 1.39
C VAL A 81 8.36 -13.71 0.83
N THR A 82 7.86 -14.71 1.56
CA THR A 82 6.79 -15.60 1.06
C THR A 82 5.47 -14.85 0.89
N GLY A 83 5.07 -14.05 1.89
CA GLY A 83 3.89 -13.20 1.82
C GLY A 83 4.02 -12.14 0.72
N GLY A 84 5.19 -11.51 0.57
CA GLY A 84 5.44 -10.54 -0.49
C GLY A 84 5.28 -11.15 -1.88
N LEU A 85 5.91 -12.30 -2.15
CA LEU A 85 5.81 -13.00 -3.43
C LEU A 85 4.35 -13.37 -3.78
N ILE A 86 3.62 -13.95 -2.83
CA ILE A 86 2.21 -14.36 -3.03
C ILE A 86 1.33 -13.12 -3.22
N PHE A 87 1.56 -12.05 -2.48
CA PHE A 87 0.83 -10.79 -2.64
C PHE A 87 1.06 -10.19 -4.03
N GLY A 88 2.32 -10.20 -4.50
CA GLY A 88 2.72 -9.78 -5.85
C GLY A 88 2.01 -10.57 -6.95
N ALA A 89 1.87 -11.88 -6.79
CA ALA A 89 1.11 -12.71 -7.71
C ALA A 89 -0.39 -12.39 -7.66
N GLY A 90 -0.95 -12.28 -6.46
CA GLY A 90 -2.36 -11.93 -6.24
C GLY A 90 -2.76 -10.60 -6.87
N MET A 91 -1.92 -9.56 -6.74
CA MET A 91 -2.20 -8.24 -7.32
C MET A 91 -2.24 -8.26 -8.85
N MET A 92 -1.43 -9.09 -9.51
CA MET A 92 -1.46 -9.26 -10.97
C MET A 92 -2.67 -10.06 -11.43
N LEU A 93 -3.06 -11.09 -10.68
CA LEU A 93 -4.26 -11.88 -10.98
C LEU A 93 -5.54 -11.05 -10.81
N GLY A 94 -5.63 -10.29 -9.72
CA GLY A 94 -6.77 -9.43 -9.40
C GLY A 94 -6.85 -8.16 -10.25
N GLY A 95 -5.73 -7.70 -10.82
CA GLY A 95 -5.68 -6.46 -11.60
C GLY A 95 -5.81 -5.19 -10.75
N GLY A 96 -5.41 -5.27 -9.48
CA GLY A 96 -5.43 -4.15 -8.53
C GLY A 96 -4.58 -4.45 -7.30
N CYS A 97 -4.05 -3.40 -6.67
CA CYS A 97 -3.43 -3.48 -5.34
C CYS A 97 -4.37 -2.85 -4.29
N SER A 98 -4.16 -3.17 -3.01
CA SER A 98 -5.05 -2.79 -1.89
C SER A 98 -5.46 -1.30 -1.91
N GLY A 99 -4.50 -0.37 -2.06
CA GLY A 99 -4.82 1.06 -2.17
C GLY A 99 -5.63 1.42 -3.42
N SER A 100 -5.30 0.80 -4.57
CA SER A 100 -6.01 1.06 -5.81
C SER A 100 -7.41 0.50 -5.87
N THR A 101 -7.63 -0.65 -5.24
CA THR A 101 -8.94 -1.29 -5.19
C THR A 101 -9.92 -0.40 -4.44
N TRP A 102 -9.51 0.23 -3.33
CA TRP A 102 -10.36 1.15 -2.57
C TRP A 102 -10.74 2.44 -3.31
N TYR A 103 -9.84 3.07 -4.07
CA TYR A 103 -10.26 4.26 -4.83
C TYR A 103 -11.09 3.88 -6.07
N ARG A 104 -10.83 2.70 -6.69
CA ARG A 104 -11.57 2.24 -7.88
C ARG A 104 -13.01 1.86 -7.58
N THR A 105 -13.36 1.50 -6.34
CA THR A 105 -14.78 1.36 -5.95
C THR A 105 -15.51 2.69 -6.06
N GLY A 106 -14.85 3.80 -5.72
CA GLY A 106 -15.37 5.17 -5.90
C GLY A 106 -15.46 5.62 -7.37
N GLU A 107 -14.65 5.05 -8.26
CA GLU A 107 -14.75 5.31 -9.71
C GLU A 107 -15.93 4.58 -10.39
N GLY A 108 -16.61 3.66 -9.68
CA GLY A 108 -17.69 2.83 -10.23
C GLY A 108 -17.23 1.47 -10.78
N ALA A 109 -16.00 1.03 -10.47
CA ALA A 109 -15.51 -0.27 -10.91
C ALA A 109 -16.08 -1.40 -10.04
N VAL A 110 -17.06 -2.14 -10.56
CA VAL A 110 -17.72 -3.26 -9.85
C VAL A 110 -16.72 -4.37 -9.51
N GLY A 111 -15.74 -4.61 -10.40
CA GLY A 111 -14.68 -5.59 -10.14
C GLY A 111 -13.85 -5.30 -8.90
N ALA A 112 -13.71 -4.03 -8.50
CA ALA A 112 -12.96 -3.67 -7.30
C ALA A 112 -13.65 -4.18 -6.02
N TRP A 113 -14.98 -4.16 -5.97
CA TRP A 113 -15.73 -4.75 -4.86
C TRP A 113 -15.48 -6.25 -4.72
N ILE A 114 -15.38 -6.96 -5.84
CA ILE A 114 -15.13 -8.40 -5.84
C ILE A 114 -13.72 -8.72 -5.32
N ILE A 115 -12.73 -7.90 -5.67
CA ILE A 115 -11.38 -7.98 -5.09
C ILE A 115 -11.44 -7.73 -3.58
N LEU A 116 -12.16 -6.69 -3.12
CA LEU A 116 -12.28 -6.38 -1.69
C LEU A 116 -12.95 -7.50 -0.90
N LEU A 117 -13.98 -8.14 -1.45
CA LEU A 117 -14.64 -9.30 -0.83
C LEU A 117 -13.68 -10.49 -0.70
N GLY A 118 -12.97 -10.84 -1.78
CA GLY A 118 -11.93 -11.87 -1.72
C GLY A 118 -10.84 -11.51 -0.71
N PHE A 119 -10.40 -10.26 -0.71
CA PHE A 119 -9.40 -9.73 0.22
C PHE A 119 -9.85 -9.88 1.67
N ALA A 120 -11.08 -9.49 1.99
CA ALA A 120 -11.63 -9.58 3.33
C ALA A 120 -11.65 -11.03 3.82
N LEU A 121 -12.13 -11.96 2.98
CA LEU A 121 -12.16 -13.39 3.31
C LEU A 121 -10.76 -13.97 3.50
N GLY A 122 -9.81 -13.68 2.61
CA GLY A 122 -8.43 -14.14 2.72
C GLY A 122 -7.73 -13.59 3.96
N ALA A 123 -7.91 -12.29 4.23
CA ALA A 123 -7.32 -11.62 5.39
C ALA A 123 -7.88 -12.20 6.70
N THR A 124 -9.18 -12.39 6.79
CA THR A 124 -9.81 -12.97 7.99
C THR A 124 -9.42 -14.44 8.17
N ALA A 125 -9.31 -15.21 7.10
CA ALA A 125 -8.83 -16.58 7.16
C ALA A 125 -7.38 -16.68 7.68
N ALA A 126 -6.49 -15.78 7.26
CA ALA A 126 -5.09 -15.74 7.73
C ALA A 126 -4.93 -15.18 9.15
N ARG A 127 -5.84 -14.30 9.56
CA ARG A 127 -5.74 -13.63 10.85
C ARG A 127 -6.38 -14.40 12.00
N LEU A 128 -7.60 -14.89 11.79
CA LEU A 128 -8.44 -15.53 12.80
C LEU A 128 -8.84 -16.96 12.42
N GLY A 129 -8.84 -17.28 11.12
CA GLY A 129 -9.32 -18.56 10.60
C GLY A 129 -8.25 -19.64 10.47
N SER A 130 -8.49 -20.57 9.53
CA SER A 130 -7.68 -21.77 9.31
C SER A 130 -6.23 -21.52 8.87
N LEU A 131 -5.92 -20.34 8.34
CA LEU A 131 -4.56 -19.98 7.92
C LEU A 131 -3.75 -19.34 9.07
N ALA A 132 -4.35 -19.08 10.23
CA ALA A 132 -3.66 -18.55 11.41
C ALA A 132 -2.43 -19.37 11.87
N PRO A 133 -2.47 -20.72 11.95
CA PRO A 133 -1.28 -21.50 12.33
C PRO A 133 -0.17 -21.40 11.28
N VAL A 134 -0.53 -21.38 10.00
CA VAL A 134 0.45 -21.21 8.90
C VAL A 134 1.11 -19.84 9.00
N ARG A 135 0.33 -18.78 9.21
CA ARG A 135 0.85 -17.43 9.47
C ARG A 135 1.81 -17.42 10.65
N ALA A 136 1.41 -18.01 11.78
CA ALA A 136 2.23 -18.04 13.00
C ALA A 136 3.58 -18.73 12.76
N SER A 137 3.59 -19.85 12.04
CA SER A 137 4.82 -20.55 11.65
C SER A 137 5.72 -19.72 10.73
N LEU A 138 5.14 -18.97 9.80
CA LEU A 138 5.90 -18.09 8.90
C LEU A 138 6.46 -16.84 9.62
N GLN A 139 5.76 -16.37 10.64
CA GLN A 139 6.17 -15.21 11.46
C GLN A 139 7.07 -15.60 12.64
N ALA A 140 7.21 -16.89 12.98
CA ALA A 140 8.07 -17.31 14.09
C ALA A 140 9.56 -16.92 13.92
N PRO A 141 10.18 -17.01 12.72
CA PRO A 141 11.57 -16.59 12.52
C PRO A 141 11.68 -15.06 12.46
N ALA A 142 11.91 -14.43 13.61
CA ALA A 142 12.23 -12.99 13.70
C ALA A 142 13.74 -12.78 13.79
N ILE A 143 14.28 -11.86 12.99
CA ILE A 143 15.67 -11.41 13.11
C ILE A 143 15.63 -10.03 13.75
N THR A 144 16.29 -9.89 14.91
CA THR A 144 16.55 -8.61 15.56
C THR A 144 18.05 -8.36 15.60
N ILE A 145 18.46 -7.11 15.42
CA ILE A 145 19.87 -6.70 15.54
C ILE A 145 19.96 -5.80 16.76
N GLY A 146 20.66 -6.25 17.81
CA GLY A 146 20.80 -5.48 19.06
C GLY A 146 19.50 -5.29 19.84
N GLY A 147 18.52 -6.18 19.70
CA GLY A 147 17.21 -6.09 20.37
C GLY A 147 16.19 -5.17 19.69
N ALA A 148 16.56 -4.51 18.58
CA ALA A 148 15.66 -3.68 17.78
C ALA A 148 15.46 -4.26 16.36
N PRO A 149 14.34 -3.93 15.70
CA PRO A 149 14.15 -4.24 14.29
C PRO A 149 15.22 -3.58 13.40
N PRO A 150 15.79 -4.30 12.41
CA PRO A 150 16.84 -3.76 11.58
C PRO A 150 16.31 -2.67 10.64
N THR A 151 16.97 -1.51 10.62
CA THR A 151 16.81 -0.48 9.60
C THR A 151 18.07 -0.41 8.75
N LEU A 152 17.94 0.10 7.52
CA LEU A 152 19.08 0.25 6.63
C LEU A 152 20.16 1.15 7.24
N ALA A 153 19.74 2.17 7.99
CA ALA A 153 20.63 3.07 8.71
C ALA A 153 21.40 2.35 9.84
N THR A 154 20.71 1.52 10.65
CA THR A 154 21.36 0.80 11.75
C THR A 154 22.28 -0.33 11.27
N MET A 155 21.94 -1.00 10.16
CA MET A 155 22.80 -2.03 9.56
C MET A 155 24.09 -1.44 8.96
N LEU A 156 24.02 -0.24 8.39
CA LEU A 156 25.17 0.44 7.80
C LEU A 156 25.97 1.27 8.81
N GLY A 157 25.46 1.44 10.04
CA GLY A 157 26.09 2.27 11.08
C GLY A 157 26.14 3.76 10.73
N VAL A 158 25.26 4.22 9.82
CA VAL A 158 25.24 5.62 9.33
C VAL A 158 23.95 6.33 9.75
N SER A 159 23.99 7.66 9.74
CA SER A 159 22.80 8.48 9.99
C SER A 159 21.71 8.21 8.93
N PRO A 160 20.42 8.08 9.32
CA PRO A 160 19.30 7.92 8.39
C PRO A 160 19.27 8.99 7.29
N TRP A 161 19.68 10.22 7.60
CA TRP A 161 19.74 11.33 6.65
C TRP A 161 20.73 11.10 5.51
N LEU A 162 21.84 10.41 5.78
CA LEU A 162 22.84 10.08 4.75
C LEU A 162 22.29 9.04 3.78
N VAL A 163 21.59 8.02 4.30
CA VAL A 163 20.90 7.02 3.47
C VAL A 163 19.85 7.70 2.58
N ILE A 164 19.04 8.60 3.15
CA ILE A 164 18.04 9.36 2.40
C ILE A 164 18.69 10.24 1.34
N LEU A 165 19.79 10.92 1.66
CA LEU A 165 20.51 11.76 0.69
C LEU A 165 21.00 10.93 -0.51
N VAL A 166 21.60 9.77 -0.27
CA VAL A 166 22.07 8.87 -1.33
C VAL A 166 20.90 8.37 -2.18
N LEU A 167 19.81 7.93 -1.55
CA LEU A 167 18.60 7.49 -2.26
C LEU A 167 17.92 8.64 -3.03
N ALA A 168 17.93 9.84 -2.49
CA ALA A 168 17.38 11.04 -3.13
C ALA A 168 18.20 11.45 -4.35
N ILE A 169 19.54 11.40 -4.27
CA ILE A 169 20.42 11.67 -5.41
C ILE A 169 20.21 10.60 -6.50
N ALA A 170 20.25 9.31 -6.13
CA ALA A 170 20.04 8.22 -7.07
C ALA A 170 18.65 8.30 -7.74
N GLY A 171 17.63 8.58 -6.93
CA GLY A 171 16.26 8.79 -7.40
C GLY A 171 16.14 10.00 -8.31
N ALA A 172 16.74 11.14 -7.97
CA ALA A 172 16.74 12.35 -8.78
C ALA A 172 17.42 12.12 -10.14
N ILE A 173 18.55 11.42 -10.18
CA ILE A 173 19.25 11.05 -11.42
C ILE A 173 18.34 10.15 -12.29
N TRP A 174 17.70 9.15 -11.69
CA TRP A 174 16.80 8.25 -12.42
C TRP A 174 15.54 8.96 -12.94
N MET A 175 15.00 9.89 -12.16
CA MET A 175 13.85 10.72 -12.53
C MET A 175 14.20 11.74 -13.63
N ALA A 176 15.40 12.32 -13.61
CA ALA A 176 15.88 13.25 -14.64
C ALA A 176 16.08 12.57 -16.01
N ARG A 177 16.25 11.24 -16.04
CA ARG A 177 16.33 10.42 -17.26
C ARG A 177 14.96 9.99 -17.78
N ALA A 178 13.87 10.60 -17.32
CA ALA A 178 12.54 10.30 -17.84
C ALA A 178 12.42 10.76 -19.30
N PRO A 179 12.09 9.86 -20.27
CA PRO A 179 11.68 10.31 -21.58
C PRO A 179 10.44 11.20 -21.46
N GLY A 180 10.31 12.21 -22.33
CA GLY A 180 9.21 13.17 -22.33
C GLY A 180 7.83 12.50 -22.24
N GLU A 181 6.95 13.06 -21.41
CA GLU A 181 5.77 12.38 -20.87
C GLU A 181 4.77 11.91 -21.95
N PRO A 182 4.38 10.61 -21.98
CA PRO A 182 3.07 10.23 -22.47
C PRO A 182 2.05 10.57 -21.37
N GLN A 183 1.36 11.70 -21.54
CA GLN A 183 0.38 12.23 -20.58
C GLN A 183 -0.81 11.26 -20.40
N HIS A 184 -0.70 10.32 -19.46
CA HIS A 184 -1.80 9.45 -19.06
C HIS A 184 -2.49 10.02 -17.82
N ARG A 185 -3.66 10.66 -18.05
CA ARG A 185 -4.54 11.33 -17.07
C ARG A 185 -4.09 12.76 -16.72
N LYS A 186 -4.96 13.51 -16.05
CA LYS A 186 -4.89 14.98 -15.90
C LYS A 186 -3.75 15.49 -15.00
N TRP A 187 -3.16 14.66 -14.14
CA TRP A 187 -2.06 15.05 -13.25
C TRP A 187 -0.70 14.53 -13.75
N PRO A 188 0.35 15.36 -13.75
CA PRO A 188 1.69 14.90 -14.08
C PRO A 188 2.22 14.01 -12.95
N TRP A 189 3.05 13.03 -13.30
CA TRP A 189 3.56 12.03 -12.36
C TRP A 189 4.30 12.63 -11.14
N PRO A 190 5.02 13.78 -11.23
CA PRO A 190 5.66 14.37 -10.06
C PRO A 190 4.64 14.89 -9.05
N ALA A 191 3.56 15.52 -9.52
CA ALA A 191 2.52 16.06 -8.65
C ALA A 191 1.83 14.93 -7.87
N THR A 192 1.54 13.81 -8.53
CA THR A 192 1.01 12.62 -7.85
C THR A 192 2.01 12.05 -6.84
N GLY A 193 3.29 11.96 -7.19
CA GLY A 193 4.33 11.45 -6.29
C GLY A 193 4.49 12.31 -5.03
N VAL A 194 4.65 13.63 -5.20
CA VAL A 194 4.77 14.58 -4.09
C VAL A 194 3.53 14.56 -3.21
N ALA A 195 2.33 14.65 -3.80
CA ALA A 195 1.08 14.63 -3.04
C ALA A 195 0.90 13.32 -2.26
N ALA A 196 1.18 12.17 -2.87
CA ALA A 196 1.10 10.89 -2.18
C ALA A 196 2.12 10.81 -1.03
N GLY A 197 3.37 11.22 -1.24
CA GLY A 197 4.40 11.21 -0.20
C GLY A 197 4.07 12.13 0.98
N LEU A 198 3.59 13.35 0.70
CA LEU A 198 3.12 14.28 1.74
C LEU A 198 1.94 13.72 2.53
N LEU A 199 1.00 13.03 1.87
CA LEU A 199 -0.12 12.38 2.56
C LEU A 199 0.32 11.21 3.45
N ILE A 200 1.35 10.46 3.07
CA ILE A 200 1.93 9.42 3.95
C ILE A 200 2.51 10.06 5.21
N ALA A 201 3.31 11.12 5.08
CA ALA A 201 3.89 11.83 6.23
C ALA A 201 2.79 12.46 7.11
N ALA A 202 1.84 13.16 6.50
CA ALA A 202 0.68 13.73 7.21
C ALA A 202 -0.17 12.64 7.86
N GLY A 203 -0.23 11.45 7.29
CA GLY A 203 -0.90 10.28 7.83
C GLY A 203 -0.31 9.78 9.14
N TRP A 204 1.02 9.74 9.24
CA TRP A 204 1.70 9.38 10.49
C TRP A 204 1.29 10.33 11.62
N TRP A 205 1.31 11.64 11.35
CA TRP A 205 0.87 12.67 12.28
C TRP A 205 -0.63 12.61 12.58
N ALA A 206 -1.49 12.50 11.57
CA ALA A 206 -2.95 12.45 11.77
C ALA A 206 -3.37 11.20 12.57
N SER A 207 -2.70 10.07 12.35
CA SER A 207 -2.96 8.84 13.09
C SER A 207 -2.50 8.88 14.55
N SER A 208 -1.55 9.76 14.90
CA SER A 208 -1.05 9.89 16.28
C SER A 208 -1.95 10.72 17.19
N LEU A 209 -2.97 11.41 16.65
CA LEU A 209 -3.81 12.34 17.41
C LEU A 209 -4.79 11.68 18.40
N GLY A 210 -5.08 10.39 18.26
CA GLY A 210 -6.04 9.67 19.13
C GLY A 210 -5.66 8.21 19.38
N GLY A 211 -4.40 7.85 19.14
CA GLY A 211 -3.92 6.48 19.32
C GLY A 211 -2.45 6.32 18.92
N PRO A 212 -1.91 5.09 19.06
CA PRO A 212 -0.55 4.81 18.61
C PRO A 212 -0.44 5.09 17.10
N PRO A 213 0.65 5.76 16.67
CA PRO A 213 0.84 6.11 15.27
C PRO A 213 0.93 4.83 14.43
N VAL A 214 0.12 4.78 13.38
CA VAL A 214 0.06 3.64 12.44
C VAL A 214 0.33 4.07 11.00
N GLY A 215 0.18 5.36 10.69
CA GLY A 215 0.28 5.90 9.34
C GLY A 215 -0.84 5.43 8.42
N LEU A 216 -0.72 5.74 7.12
CA LEU A 216 -1.68 5.28 6.11
C LEU A 216 -1.53 3.78 5.87
N THR A 217 -2.56 3.00 6.23
CA THR A 217 -2.54 1.54 6.07
C THR A 217 -3.84 1.00 5.49
N PHE A 218 -3.74 0.13 4.49
CA PHE A 218 -4.89 -0.35 3.73
C PHE A 218 -5.20 -1.81 3.99
N ALA A 219 -4.22 -2.71 3.79
CA ALA A 219 -4.45 -4.14 3.76
C ALA A 219 -5.14 -4.69 5.02
N VAL A 220 -4.47 -4.61 6.17
CA VAL A 220 -4.96 -5.21 7.42
C VAL A 220 -6.36 -4.66 7.76
N ASN A 221 -6.55 -3.35 7.64
CA ASN A 221 -7.81 -2.68 7.95
C ASN A 221 -8.91 -2.94 6.91
N THR A 222 -8.57 -3.39 5.70
CA THR A 222 -9.56 -3.83 4.71
C THR A 222 -10.28 -5.07 5.23
N GLY A 223 -9.52 -6.04 5.74
CA GLY A 223 -10.08 -7.23 6.36
C GLY A 223 -10.88 -6.91 7.61
N GLU A 224 -10.34 -6.05 8.48
CA GLU A 224 -11.05 -5.60 9.69
C GLU A 224 -12.36 -4.89 9.34
N LEU A 225 -12.33 -3.82 8.54
CA LEU A 225 -13.51 -3.03 8.21
C LEU A 225 -14.63 -3.86 7.58
N LEU A 226 -14.29 -4.72 6.62
CA LEU A 226 -15.29 -5.48 5.87
C LEU A 226 -15.84 -6.67 6.66
N THR A 227 -15.08 -7.22 7.60
CA THR A 227 -15.54 -8.34 8.45
C THR A 227 -15.97 -7.92 9.84
N TYR A 228 -15.78 -6.66 10.23
CA TYR A 228 -16.20 -6.11 11.52
C TYR A 228 -17.69 -6.36 11.80
N PRO A 229 -18.64 -6.16 10.86
CA PRO A 229 -20.06 -6.46 11.10
C PRO A 229 -20.36 -7.95 11.30
N LEU A 230 -19.48 -8.84 10.84
CA LEU A 230 -19.66 -10.29 10.88
C LEU A 230 -18.97 -10.93 12.08
N VAL A 231 -17.78 -10.46 12.44
CA VAL A 231 -16.89 -11.09 13.41
C VAL A 231 -16.69 -10.22 14.67
N GLY A 232 -17.04 -8.93 14.60
CA GLY A 232 -16.84 -7.99 15.71
C GLY A 232 -15.37 -7.72 16.03
N PHE A 233 -14.46 -8.03 15.10
CA PHE A 233 -13.02 -7.90 15.30
C PHE A 233 -12.44 -6.79 14.39
N PRO A 234 -11.54 -5.94 14.92
CA PRO A 234 -11.07 -5.85 16.30
C PRO A 234 -12.13 -5.27 17.24
N ASN A 235 -11.96 -5.38 18.55
CA ASN A 235 -12.96 -4.99 19.56
C ASN A 235 -13.34 -3.48 19.55
N ARG A 236 -12.63 -2.65 18.78
CA ARG A 236 -12.91 -1.22 18.60
C ARG A 236 -12.60 -0.82 17.16
N VAL A 237 -13.41 0.09 16.62
CA VAL A 237 -13.12 0.74 15.33
C VAL A 237 -11.85 1.58 15.48
N ASN A 238 -10.89 1.38 14.59
CA ASN A 238 -9.62 2.12 14.59
C ASN A 238 -9.61 3.23 13.54
N TRP A 239 -8.62 4.13 13.62
CA TRP A 239 -8.44 5.24 12.68
C TRP A 239 -8.42 4.79 11.22
N SER A 240 -7.66 3.73 10.94
CA SER A 240 -7.40 3.29 9.57
C SER A 240 -8.64 2.66 8.91
N MET A 241 -9.51 2.02 9.69
CA MET A 241 -10.82 1.56 9.21
C MET A 241 -11.69 2.73 8.75
N VAL A 242 -11.75 3.81 9.52
CA VAL A 242 -12.51 5.00 9.14
C VAL A 242 -11.86 5.71 7.94
N MET A 243 -10.54 5.74 7.87
CA MET A 243 -9.80 6.27 6.73
C MET A 243 -10.18 5.55 5.43
N LEU A 244 -10.30 4.21 5.45
CA LEU A 244 -10.72 3.44 4.28
C LEU A 244 -12.10 3.81 3.75
N ILE A 245 -13.03 4.23 4.62
CA ILE A 245 -14.37 4.71 4.20
C ILE A 245 -14.25 6.03 3.45
N GLY A 246 -13.30 6.90 3.84
CA GLY A 246 -13.04 8.17 3.15
C GLY A 246 -12.48 8.00 1.74
N VAL A 247 -11.74 6.91 1.47
CA VAL A 247 -11.05 6.70 0.19
C VAL A 247 -12.00 6.62 -1.01
N PRO A 248 -13.07 5.78 -1.01
CA PRO A 248 -14.06 5.78 -2.09
C PRO A 248 -14.75 7.14 -2.27
N VAL A 249 -15.01 7.87 -1.19
CA VAL A 249 -15.69 9.18 -1.23
C VAL A 249 -14.82 10.20 -1.96
N GLY A 250 -13.54 10.30 -1.58
CA GLY A 250 -12.60 11.20 -2.26
C GLY A 250 -12.35 10.83 -3.72
N ALA A 251 -12.28 9.53 -4.01
CA ALA A 251 -12.16 9.03 -5.37
C ALA A 251 -13.40 9.30 -6.22
N PHE A 252 -14.60 9.17 -5.63
CA PHE A 252 -15.86 9.50 -6.29
C PHE A 252 -15.93 10.99 -6.64
N ILE A 253 -15.57 11.88 -5.71
CA ILE A 253 -15.52 13.34 -5.97
C ILE A 253 -14.56 13.65 -7.13
N ALA A 254 -13.38 13.01 -7.14
CA ALA A 254 -12.41 13.19 -8.22
C ALA A 254 -12.92 12.65 -9.57
N ALA A 255 -13.52 11.45 -9.57
CA ALA A 255 -14.05 10.81 -10.77
C ALA A 255 -15.24 11.59 -11.34
N TRP A 256 -16.18 12.00 -10.49
CA TRP A 256 -17.34 12.79 -10.88
C TRP A 256 -16.95 14.17 -11.41
N GLY A 257 -16.08 14.91 -10.69
CA GLY A 257 -15.58 16.21 -11.14
C GLY A 257 -14.67 16.16 -12.37
N SER A 258 -14.26 14.96 -12.80
CA SER A 258 -13.45 14.76 -14.01
C SER A 258 -14.25 14.23 -15.20
N GLY A 259 -15.51 13.82 -15.00
CA GLY A 259 -16.35 13.14 -15.99
C GLY A 259 -15.96 11.68 -16.25
N GLU A 260 -15.14 11.07 -15.38
CA GLU A 260 -14.59 9.72 -15.56
C GLU A 260 -15.35 8.63 -14.80
N PHE A 261 -16.35 9.02 -14.00
CA PHE A 261 -17.19 8.09 -13.27
C PHE A 261 -18.03 7.25 -14.25
N SER A 262 -17.95 5.92 -14.13
CA SER A 262 -18.72 5.01 -14.97
C SER A 262 -18.81 3.65 -14.29
N TRP A 263 -20.01 3.05 -14.33
CA TRP A 263 -20.24 1.69 -13.87
C TRP A 263 -19.55 0.70 -14.81
N LYS A 264 -18.41 0.17 -14.38
CA LYS A 264 -17.60 -0.79 -15.15
C LYS A 264 -17.80 -2.19 -14.59
N LEU A 265 -18.60 -3.00 -15.29
CA LEU A 265 -18.78 -4.41 -14.94
C LEU A 265 -17.67 -5.25 -15.58
N PRO A 266 -16.98 -6.10 -14.80
CA PRO A 266 -16.04 -7.06 -15.35
C PRO A 266 -16.79 -8.17 -16.11
N PRO A 267 -16.16 -8.78 -17.14
CA PRO A 267 -16.73 -9.95 -17.80
C PRO A 267 -16.83 -11.14 -16.81
N SER A 268 -17.89 -11.94 -16.95
CA SER A 268 -18.19 -13.07 -16.06
C SER A 268 -17.04 -14.07 -15.95
N SER A 269 -16.33 -14.33 -17.05
CA SER A 269 -15.16 -15.21 -17.10
C SER A 269 -14.01 -14.76 -16.21
N SER A 270 -13.92 -13.47 -15.90
CA SER A 270 -12.86 -12.91 -15.07
C SER A 270 -13.20 -12.85 -13.58
N LEU A 271 -14.46 -13.12 -13.19
CA LEU A 271 -14.90 -12.98 -11.80
C LEU A 271 -14.13 -13.90 -10.84
N VAL A 272 -13.98 -15.17 -11.21
CA VAL A 272 -13.24 -16.15 -10.39
C VAL A 272 -11.77 -15.75 -10.26
N LYS A 273 -11.16 -15.25 -11.35
CA LYS A 273 -9.78 -14.77 -11.34
C LYS A 273 -9.61 -13.54 -10.44
N ILE A 274 -10.53 -12.59 -10.54
CA ILE A 274 -10.52 -11.36 -9.74
C ILE A 274 -10.69 -11.68 -8.24
N PHE A 275 -11.66 -12.54 -7.92
CA PHE A 275 -11.93 -12.97 -6.55
C PHE A 275 -10.76 -13.76 -5.94
N SER A 276 -10.21 -14.73 -6.68
CA SER A 276 -9.05 -15.50 -6.23
C SER A 276 -7.80 -14.63 -6.06
N GLY A 277 -7.59 -13.64 -6.92
CA GLY A 277 -6.56 -12.62 -6.75
C GLY A 277 -6.75 -11.84 -5.44
N GLY A 278 -7.98 -11.41 -5.15
CA GLY A 278 -8.34 -10.78 -3.87
C GLY A 278 -8.05 -11.69 -2.68
N LEU A 279 -8.44 -12.96 -2.73
CA LEU A 279 -8.22 -13.94 -1.66
C LEU A 279 -6.73 -14.14 -1.36
N LEU A 280 -5.92 -14.32 -2.41
CA LEU A 280 -4.46 -14.43 -2.29
C LEU A 280 -3.86 -13.16 -1.70
N MET A 281 -4.26 -11.98 -2.19
CA MET A 281 -3.81 -10.70 -1.64
C MET A 281 -4.18 -10.53 -0.16
N GLY A 282 -5.42 -10.88 0.22
CA GLY A 282 -5.89 -10.77 1.59
C GLY A 282 -5.09 -11.63 2.56
N ALA A 283 -4.96 -12.92 2.25
CA ALA A 283 -4.25 -13.87 3.10
C ALA A 283 -2.75 -13.51 3.21
N SER A 284 -2.11 -13.25 2.08
CA SER A 284 -0.69 -12.90 2.04
C SER A 284 -0.39 -11.54 2.64
N ALA A 285 -1.30 -10.57 2.62
CA ALA A 285 -1.07 -9.27 3.25
C ALA A 285 -1.01 -9.35 4.78
N ILE A 286 -1.71 -10.31 5.40
CA ILE A 286 -1.59 -10.55 6.84
C ILE A 286 -0.24 -11.21 7.14
N VAL A 287 0.19 -12.17 6.31
CA VAL A 287 1.50 -12.83 6.43
C VAL A 287 2.64 -11.82 6.23
N ALA A 288 2.59 -11.02 5.16
CA ALA A 288 3.57 -9.98 4.84
C ALA A 288 3.48 -8.74 5.73
N GLU A 289 2.56 -8.73 6.71
CA GLU A 289 2.29 -7.61 7.62
C GLU A 289 1.99 -6.29 6.92
N GLY A 290 1.40 -6.34 5.73
CA GLY A 290 0.96 -5.17 5.00
C GLY A 290 0.87 -5.39 3.49
N CYS A 291 0.52 -4.32 2.79
CA CYS A 291 0.51 -4.27 1.33
C CYS A 291 1.59 -3.33 0.81
N ASN A 292 1.62 -3.16 -0.51
CA ASN A 292 2.46 -2.19 -1.21
C ASN A 292 2.35 -0.73 -0.72
N VAL A 293 1.26 -0.30 -0.09
CA VAL A 293 1.21 1.05 0.50
C VAL A 293 1.84 1.03 1.89
N THR A 294 1.44 0.07 2.73
CA THR A 294 1.95 -0.07 4.10
C THR A 294 3.43 -0.42 4.14
N GLN A 295 3.84 -1.53 3.53
CA GLN A 295 5.25 -1.97 3.48
C GLN A 295 6.06 -1.26 2.40
N GLY A 296 5.42 -0.58 1.47
CA GLY A 296 6.16 0.10 0.42
C GLY A 296 6.39 1.57 0.69
N LEU A 297 5.37 2.31 1.14
CA LEU A 297 5.47 3.75 1.38
C LEU A 297 5.52 4.07 2.89
N THR A 298 4.57 3.58 3.67
CA THR A 298 4.41 3.97 5.09
C THR A 298 5.56 3.49 5.96
N ASN A 299 5.85 2.19 5.95
CA ASN A 299 6.98 1.56 6.64
C ASN A 299 8.27 1.65 5.82
N GLY A 300 8.16 1.78 4.49
CA GLY A 300 9.33 2.01 3.64
C GLY A 300 9.99 3.35 3.98
N ALA A 301 9.19 4.34 4.37
CA ALA A 301 9.66 5.64 4.80
C ALA A 301 10.51 5.61 6.09
N THR A 302 10.38 4.57 6.92
CA THR A 302 11.18 4.40 8.15
C THR A 302 12.50 3.67 7.92
N LEU A 303 12.84 3.37 6.65
CA LEU A 303 14.04 2.60 6.25
C LEU A 303 14.08 1.19 6.88
N ALA A 304 12.93 0.63 7.27
CA ALA A 304 12.84 -0.71 7.83
C ALA A 304 13.23 -1.78 6.80
N VAL A 305 14.19 -2.63 7.12
CA VAL A 305 14.70 -3.67 6.20
C VAL A 305 13.60 -4.64 5.82
N GLY A 306 12.76 -5.02 6.79
CA GLY A 306 11.63 -5.89 6.52
C GLY A 306 10.66 -5.32 5.49
N SER A 307 10.45 -4.01 5.53
CA SER A 307 9.58 -3.28 4.59
C SER A 307 10.12 -3.32 3.16
N LEU A 308 11.43 -3.04 3.01
CA LEU A 308 12.12 -3.06 1.71
C LEU A 308 12.14 -4.46 1.11
N VAL A 309 12.47 -5.47 1.92
CA VAL A 309 12.45 -6.88 1.49
C VAL A 309 11.05 -7.27 1.03
N THR A 310 10.01 -6.97 1.81
CA THR A 310 8.63 -7.26 1.44
C THR A 310 8.24 -6.57 0.12
N LEU A 311 8.57 -5.30 -0.06
CA LEU A 311 8.29 -4.58 -1.31
C LEU A 311 8.99 -5.22 -2.51
N LEU A 312 10.28 -5.54 -2.38
CA LEU A 312 11.05 -6.20 -3.44
C LEU A 312 10.46 -7.57 -3.78
N SER A 313 10.06 -8.34 -2.77
CA SER A 313 9.37 -9.62 -2.98
C SER A 313 8.00 -9.45 -3.65
N MET A 314 7.23 -8.41 -3.34
CA MET A 314 5.98 -8.08 -4.05
C MET A 314 6.24 -7.74 -5.52
N LEU A 315 7.27 -6.95 -5.81
CA LEU A 315 7.65 -6.61 -7.18
C LEU A 315 8.11 -7.85 -7.95
N ALA A 316 8.93 -8.70 -7.34
CA ALA A 316 9.39 -9.96 -7.94
C ALA A 316 8.24 -10.93 -8.21
N GLY A 317 7.30 -11.09 -7.27
CA GLY A 317 6.10 -11.93 -7.45
C GLY A 317 5.19 -11.42 -8.56
N GLY A 318 5.02 -10.08 -8.65
CA GLY A 318 4.29 -9.43 -9.73
C GLY A 318 4.95 -9.66 -11.09
N TRP A 319 6.27 -9.44 -11.18
CA TRP A 319 7.04 -9.68 -12.39
C TRP A 319 6.97 -11.13 -12.85
N LEU A 320 7.17 -12.09 -11.94
CA LEU A 320 7.10 -13.53 -12.24
C LEU A 320 5.72 -13.92 -12.78
N THR A 321 4.66 -13.33 -12.23
CA THR A 321 3.28 -13.61 -12.67
C THR A 321 3.00 -13.04 -14.05
N LEU A 322 3.49 -11.84 -14.35
CA LEU A 322 3.39 -11.28 -15.70
C LEU A 322 4.19 -12.10 -16.70
N TRP A 323 5.38 -12.54 -16.30
CA TRP A 323 6.24 -13.38 -17.13
C TRP A 323 5.56 -14.71 -17.47
N THR A 324 4.98 -15.41 -16.48
CA THR A 324 4.29 -16.68 -16.72
C THR A 324 3.01 -16.55 -17.54
N LEU A 325 2.25 -15.47 -17.37
CA LEU A 325 0.97 -15.28 -18.06
C LEU A 325 1.11 -14.75 -19.50
N TYR A 326 2.06 -13.85 -19.74
CA TYR A 326 2.16 -13.10 -20.99
C TYR A 326 3.46 -13.36 -21.76
N LEU A 327 4.62 -13.45 -21.09
CA LEU A 327 5.91 -13.53 -21.78
C LEU A 327 6.36 -14.97 -22.09
N ARG A 328 5.89 -15.96 -21.34
CA ARG A 328 6.25 -17.39 -21.55
C ARG A 328 5.47 -18.05 -22.70
N LYS A 329 4.48 -17.38 -23.29
CA LYS A 329 3.65 -17.96 -24.36
C LYS A 329 4.28 -17.86 -25.76
N GLU A 330 5.56 -17.51 -25.84
CA GLU A 330 6.42 -17.64 -27.02
C GLU A 330 7.40 -18.79 -26.82
#